data_AF-A0ABD0QYS4-F1
#
_entry.id   AF-A0ABD0QYS4-F1
#
_cell.length_a   1.000
_cell.length_b   1.000
_cell.length_c   1.000
_cell.angle_alpha   90.00
_cell.angle_beta   90.00
_cell.angle_gamma   90.00
#
_symmetry.space_group_name_H-M   'P 1'
#
loop_
_entity.id
_entity.type
_entity.pdbx_description
1 polymer ?
#
loop_
_entity_poly.entity_id
_entity_poly.type
_entity_poly.pdbx_seq_one_letter_code
_entity_poly.pdbx_strand_id
1 'polypeptide(L)' 'YENLLQQLKNGEVMSGDSFYIRVNMTMPGDVAGTLAVKCNDILHVTDTHHSNDGSWWASHVHPCHLEDLKSGVLPNYY' A
#
# COMPACT_ATOMS: atom_id res chain seq x y z
N TYR A 1 -3.17 9.54 22.09
CA TYR A 1 -3.81 9.51 20.77
C TYR A 1 -3.04 10.38 19.78
N GLU A 2 -2.90 11.70 20.02
CA GLU A 2 -2.11 12.62 19.16
C GLU A 2 -0.68 12.14 18.85
N ASN A 3 0.03 11.62 19.85
CA ASN A 3 1.39 11.11 19.67
C ASN A 3 1.46 9.87 18.74
N LEU A 4 0.45 9.00 18.80
CA LEU A 4 0.34 7.85 17.91
C LEU A 4 0.03 8.31 16.47
N LEU A 5 -0.86 9.28 16.29
CA LEU A 5 -1.15 9.86 14.98
C LEU A 5 0.08 10.54 14.36
N GLN A 6 0.89 11.23 15.15
CA GLN A 6 2.16 11.77 14.69
C GLN A 6 3.17 10.68 14.30
N GLN A 7 3.29 9.62 15.10
CA GLN A 7 4.16 8.49 14.79
C GLN A 7 3.75 7.77 13.50
N LEU A 8 2.44 7.56 13.28
CA LEU A 8 1.90 7.02 12.03
C LEU A 8 2.22 7.95 10.84
N LYS A 9 1.97 9.27 10.97
CA LYS A 9 2.30 10.25 9.92
C LYS A 9 3.78 10.34 9.59
N ASN A 10 4.65 10.13 10.59
CA ASN A 10 6.09 10.17 10.43
C ASN A 10 6.67 8.82 9.96
N GLY A 11 5.84 7.79 9.79
CA GLY A 11 6.28 6.44 9.43
C GLY A 11 7.08 5.72 10.54
N GLU A 12 7.02 6.22 11.78
CA GLU A 12 7.70 5.63 12.94
C GLU A 12 6.98 4.38 13.47
N VAL A 13 5.70 4.26 13.17
CA VAL A 13 4.85 3.11 13.48
C VAL A 13 4.04 2.79 12.22
N MET A 14 3.98 1.52 11.82
CA MET A 14 3.09 1.08 10.73
C MET A 14 1.66 0.94 11.28
N SER A 15 0.64 1.24 10.46
CA SER A 15 -0.79 1.26 10.80
C SER A 15 -1.31 -0.02 11.48
N GLY A 16 -0.56 -1.12 11.45
CA GLY A 16 -0.99 -2.42 11.96
C GLY A 16 -1.90 -3.14 10.98
N ASP A 17 -2.21 -2.52 9.85
CA ASP A 17 -2.86 -3.15 8.71
C ASP A 17 -1.91 -4.20 8.11
N SER A 18 -2.45 -5.38 7.81
CA SER A 18 -1.75 -6.42 7.06
C SER A 18 -2.79 -7.34 6.44
N PHE A 19 -3.04 -7.15 5.15
CA PHE A 19 -3.95 -7.99 4.38
C PHE A 19 -3.57 -8.03 2.91
N TYR A 20 -4.09 -9.03 2.20
CA TYR A 20 -3.84 -9.20 0.77
C TYR A 20 -5.06 -8.80 -0.05
N ILE A 21 -4.82 -8.11 -1.16
CA ILE A 21 -5.84 -7.80 -2.17
C ILE A 21 -5.43 -8.34 -3.54
N ARG A 22 -6.43 -8.62 -4.37
CA ARG A 22 -6.23 -8.86 -5.80
C ARG A 22 -6.77 -7.67 -6.59
N VAL A 23 -5.93 -7.05 -7.40
CA VAL A 23 -6.31 -5.90 -8.22
C VAL A 23 -7.19 -6.37 -9.38
N ASN A 24 -8.30 -5.67 -9.67
CA ASN A 24 -9.21 -6.01 -10.77
C ASN A 24 -9.01 -5.15 -12.03
N MET A 25 -8.05 -4.22 -12.02
CA MET A 25 -7.75 -3.32 -13.13
C MET A 25 -6.25 -3.06 -13.24
N THR A 26 -5.81 -2.58 -14.41
CA THR A 26 -4.42 -2.18 -14.62
C THR A 26 -4.29 -0.68 -14.42
N MET A 27 -3.36 -0.26 -13.57
CA MET A 27 -3.06 1.15 -13.32
C MET A 27 -1.57 1.40 -13.56
N PRO A 28 -1.20 2.29 -14.50
CA PRO A 28 0.20 2.66 -14.69
C PRO A 28 0.70 3.47 -13.49
N GLY A 29 1.99 3.36 -13.18
CA GLY A 29 2.63 4.27 -12.22
C GLY A 29 2.86 5.61 -12.90
N ASP A 30 1.97 6.55 -12.65
CA ASP A 30 1.86 7.86 -13.30
C ASP A 30 2.60 8.97 -12.54
N VAL A 31 2.85 8.80 -11.24
CA VAL A 31 3.57 9.76 -10.39
C VAL A 31 4.70 9.07 -9.61
N ALA A 32 5.78 9.79 -9.31
CA ALA A 32 6.87 9.28 -8.47
C ALA A 32 6.33 8.77 -7.12
N GLY A 33 6.54 7.47 -6.83
CA GLY A 33 6.05 6.82 -5.62
C GLY A 33 4.75 6.01 -5.80
N THR A 34 4.07 6.12 -6.94
CA THR A 34 2.87 5.29 -7.23
C THR A 34 3.26 3.87 -7.63
N LEU A 35 2.48 2.90 -7.17
CA LEU A 35 2.67 1.50 -7.51
C LEU A 35 1.94 1.17 -8.81
N ALA A 36 2.70 0.87 -9.86
CA ALA A 36 2.15 0.32 -11.09
C ALA A 36 1.64 -1.11 -10.84
N VAL A 37 0.41 -1.39 -11.25
CA VAL A 37 -0.26 -2.67 -11.02
C VAL A 37 -1.00 -3.13 -12.28
N LYS A 38 -1.13 -4.45 -12.44
CA LYS A 38 -1.91 -5.10 -13.49
C LYS A 38 -3.10 -5.83 -12.87
N CYS A 39 -4.13 -6.03 -13.68
CA CYS A 39 -5.24 -6.88 -13.30
C CYS A 39 -4.73 -8.28 -12.91
N ASN A 40 -5.24 -8.77 -11.77
CA ASN A 40 -4.87 -10.00 -11.06
C ASN A 40 -3.56 -9.98 -10.26
N ASP A 41 -2.85 -8.86 -10.19
CA ASP A 41 -1.72 -8.75 -9.27
C ASP A 41 -2.21 -8.90 -7.83
N ILE A 42 -1.43 -9.62 -7.01
CA ILE A 42 -1.65 -9.77 -5.58
C ILE A 42 -0.75 -8.78 -4.84
N LEU A 43 -1.35 -8.00 -3.97
CA LEU A 43 -0.67 -6.97 -3.20
C LEU A 43 -0.85 -7.20 -1.72
N HIS A 44 0.20 -6.95 -0.96
CA HIS A 44 0.18 -6.89 0.50
C HIS A 44 0.02 -5.42 0.92
N VAL A 45 -1.09 -5.10 1.58
CA VAL A 45 -1.38 -3.75 2.10
C VAL A 45 -0.95 -3.70 3.55
N THR A 46 -0.10 -2.74 3.90
CA THR A 46 0.43 -2.57 5.26
C THR A 46 0.06 -1.23 5.90
N ASP A 47 -0.53 -0.32 5.13
CA ASP A 47 -1.01 0.97 5.62
C ASP A 47 -2.18 1.44 4.78
N THR A 48 -3.37 1.53 5.37
CA THR A 48 -4.57 2.05 4.68
C THR A 48 -4.74 3.57 4.82
N HIS A 49 -3.82 4.23 5.53
CA HIS A 49 -3.85 5.66 5.85
C HIS A 49 -2.49 6.34 5.60
N HIS A 50 -1.75 5.88 4.59
CA HIS A 50 -0.37 6.27 4.33
C HIS A 50 -0.18 7.79 4.11
N SER A 51 -1.19 8.47 3.59
CA SER A 51 -1.20 9.93 3.47
C SER A 51 -2.55 10.56 3.87
N ASN A 52 -2.55 11.88 4.03
CA ASN A 52 -3.72 12.66 4.49
C ASN A 52 -4.97 12.53 3.58
N ASP A 53 -4.82 12.06 2.34
CA ASP A 53 -5.90 11.80 1.37
C ASP A 53 -6.46 10.38 1.47
N GLY A 54 -5.93 9.56 2.38
CA GLY A 54 -6.34 8.17 2.58
C GLY A 54 -5.72 7.21 1.56
N SER A 55 -4.60 7.55 0.91
CA SER A 55 -3.90 6.58 0.05
C SER A 55 -3.41 5.36 0.83
N TRP A 56 -3.26 4.23 0.13
CA TRP A 56 -2.77 2.99 0.70
C TRP A 56 -1.30 2.78 0.35
N TRP A 57 -0.54 2.20 1.28
CA TRP A 57 0.77 1.65 1.00
C TRP A 57 0.66 0.14 0.81
N ALA A 58 1.18 -0.34 -0.31
CA ALA A 58 1.18 -1.76 -0.61
C ALA A 58 2.44 -2.20 -1.34
N SER A 59 2.66 -3.52 -1.32
CA SER A 59 3.78 -4.20 -1.98
C SER A 59 3.27 -5.28 -2.94
N HIS A 60 3.91 -5.43 -4.09
CA HIS A 60 3.77 -6.64 -4.90
C HIS A 60 4.24 -7.85 -4.12
N VAL A 61 3.55 -8.99 -4.28
CA VAL A 61 3.87 -10.20 -3.53
C VAL A 61 4.52 -11.23 -4.46
N HIS A 62 5.64 -11.80 -4.03
CA HIS A 62 6.26 -12.90 -4.76
C HIS A 62 5.33 -14.14 -4.77
N PRO A 63 4.98 -14.71 -5.94
CA PRO A 63 3.97 -15.78 -6.02
C PRO A 63 4.29 -17.04 -5.21
N CYS A 64 5.58 -17.36 -5.04
CA CYS A 64 6.03 -18.58 -4.34
C CYS A 64 6.56 -18.34 -2.93
N HIS A 65 7.02 -17.12 -2.63
CA HIS A 65 7.76 -16.82 -1.39
C HIS A 65 6.95 -15.93 -0.45
N LEU A 66 5.84 -15.35 -0.93
CA LEU A 66 4.99 -14.41 -0.20
C LEU A 66 5.75 -13.20 0.37
N GLU A 67 6.91 -12.91 -0.21
CA GLU A 67 7.74 -11.78 0.14
C GLU A 67 7.28 -10.52 -0.59
N ASP A 68 7.37 -9.39 0.10
CA ASP A 68 7.13 -8.08 -0.46
C ASP A 68 8.25 -7.70 -1.43
N LEU A 69 7.88 -7.36 -2.66
CA LEU A 69 8.77 -6.95 -3.73
C LEU A 69 8.79 -5.42 -3.82
N LYS A 70 8.22 -4.86 -4.89
CA LYS A 70 8.14 -3.41 -5.08
C LYS A 70 6.96 -2.85 -4.30
N SER A 71 7.23 -1.89 -3.42
CA SER A 71 6.20 -1.14 -2.70
C SER A 71 5.91 0.22 -3.34
N GLY A 72 4.74 0.77 -3.03
CA GLY A 72 4.37 2.12 -3.41
C GLY A 72 2.96 2.48 -2.98
N VAL A 73 2.57 3.68 -3.35
CA VAL A 73 1.27 4.26 -3.04
C VAL A 73 0.21 3.78 -4.04
N LEU A 74 -0.98 3.48 -3.52
CA LEU A 74 -2.19 3.16 -4.28
C LEU A 74 -3.33 4.07 -3.86
N PRO A 75 -4.27 4.37 -4.77
CA PRO A 75 -5.54 4.96 -4.37
C PRO A 75 -6.28 3.98 -3.44
N ASN A 76 -7.02 4.53 -2.47
CA ASN A 76 -7.96 3.71 -1.72
C ASN A 76 -9.16 3.31 -2.59
N TYR A 77 -10.05 2.51 -1.99
CA TYR A 77 -11.23 2.02 -2.67
C TYR A 77 -12.34 3.08 -2.89
N TYR A 78 -12.32 4.20 -2.17
CA TYR A 78 -13.42 5.17 -2.08
C TYR A 78 -13.30 6.33 -3.09
#